data_AF-A0AA86SVB6-F1
#
_entry.id   AF-A0AA86SVB6-F1
#
_cell.length_a   1.000
_cell.length_b   1.000
_cell.length_c   1.000
_cell.angle_alpha   90.00
_cell.angle_beta   90.00
_cell.angle_gamma   90.00
#
_symmetry.space_group_name_H-M   'P 1'
#
loop_
_entity.id
_entity.type
_entity.pdbx_description
1 polymer ?
#
loop_
_entity_poly.entity_id
_entity_poly.type
_entity_poly.pdbx_seq_one_letter_code
_entity_poly.pdbx_strand_id
1 'polypeptide(L)'
;MATNSRRTYGFLFYWLYPAHMPLLLKGITHYADIPEVTTPLLKFMAELVLNKTQRLNFEYSSPNGILLFREVSKLIVAYGSRILTLPNKADMYTSKYKGISICLLILTRAMSGSFVNFGIFELYGDRALVDALDITVKMILSIPLADIFAFRKVAAAYFAFLDSLFSNHLSFVLSLDKTTFMHVVGTLESGLKDSSEKISSQSAYAIDNLATFYFTHVTVGESVNSLAAHNVAGLTSDCAELFSRILKTLFEVVIFEDRGNQWTLSRAILSMMLISEEMFTNVKAQILSSYPPDQHQRLSLCFDKLMTDVSLSLDGKNRDKFTQNLTRFNPLAPYEKVK
;
A
#
# COMPACT_ATOMS: atom_id res chain seq x y z
N MET A 1 -1.39 -5.04 -25.12
CA MET A 1 -1.26 -4.12 -26.28
C MET A 1 0.02 -4.49 -27.06
N ALA A 2 0.05 -4.39 -28.39
CA ALA A 2 1.17 -4.86 -29.22
C ALA A 2 2.40 -3.93 -29.23
N THR A 3 2.32 -2.75 -28.59
CA THR A 3 3.41 -1.76 -28.54
C THR A 3 4.37 -2.05 -27.40
N ASN A 4 5.33 -2.96 -27.62
CA ASN A 4 6.30 -3.37 -26.59
C ASN A 4 7.57 -2.49 -26.55
N SER A 5 7.78 -1.62 -27.54
CA SER A 5 8.97 -0.76 -27.62
C SER A 5 8.64 0.72 -27.42
N ARG A 6 9.60 1.50 -26.91
CA ARG A 6 9.49 2.96 -26.76
C ARG A 6 9.03 3.64 -28.05
N ARG A 7 9.56 3.21 -29.21
CA ARG A 7 9.22 3.77 -30.53
C ARG A 7 7.76 3.50 -30.91
N THR A 8 7.31 2.25 -30.79
CA THR A 8 5.93 1.87 -31.14
C THR A 8 4.91 2.49 -30.18
N TYR A 9 5.27 2.58 -28.90
CA TYR A 9 4.47 3.31 -27.92
C TYR A 9 4.37 4.80 -28.24
N GLY A 10 5.49 5.43 -28.60
CA GLY A 10 5.53 6.84 -29.00
C GLY A 10 4.57 7.14 -30.16
N PHE A 11 4.60 6.33 -31.23
CA PHE A 11 3.66 6.50 -32.35
C PHE A 11 2.19 6.41 -31.92
N LEU A 12 1.84 5.43 -31.08
CA LEU A 12 0.50 5.31 -30.55
C LEU A 12 0.12 6.53 -29.68
N PHE A 13 1.04 6.98 -28.82
CA PHE A 13 0.81 8.12 -27.94
C PHE A 13 0.60 9.42 -28.74
N TYR A 14 1.40 9.68 -29.77
CA TYR A 14 1.22 10.85 -30.65
C TYR A 14 -0.05 10.78 -31.49
N TRP A 15 -0.50 9.60 -31.88
CA TRP A 15 -1.79 9.44 -32.54
C TRP A 15 -2.94 9.69 -31.56
N LEU A 16 -2.81 9.21 -30.32
CA LEU A 16 -3.87 9.26 -29.31
C LEU A 16 -4.00 10.65 -28.67
N TYR A 17 -2.88 11.27 -28.28
CA TYR A 17 -2.82 12.58 -27.64
C TYR A 17 -2.39 13.66 -28.66
N PRO A 18 -3.09 14.80 -28.75
CA PRO A 18 -4.27 15.21 -27.96
C PRO A 18 -5.62 14.83 -28.58
N ALA A 19 -5.65 14.42 -29.85
CA ALA A 19 -6.89 14.40 -30.65
C ALA A 19 -7.94 13.36 -30.21
N HIS A 20 -7.52 12.17 -29.76
CA HIS A 20 -8.41 11.04 -29.50
C HIS A 20 -8.63 10.76 -28.01
N MET A 21 -7.80 11.29 -27.11
CA MET A 21 -8.00 11.21 -25.65
C MET A 21 -9.37 11.72 -25.17
N PRO A 22 -9.91 12.85 -25.68
CA PRO A 22 -11.23 13.34 -25.27
C PRO A 22 -12.38 12.36 -25.58
N LEU A 23 -12.23 11.49 -26.58
CA LEU A 23 -13.24 10.48 -26.90
C LEU A 23 -13.34 9.43 -25.79
N LEU A 24 -12.20 9.03 -25.21
CA LEU A 24 -12.17 8.10 -24.08
C LEU A 24 -12.85 8.71 -22.85
N LEU A 25 -12.57 10.00 -22.58
CA LEU A 25 -13.18 10.72 -21.46
C LEU A 25 -14.70 10.86 -21.64
N LYS A 26 -15.17 11.21 -22.84
CA LYS A 26 -16.60 11.28 -23.17
C LYS A 26 -17.27 9.90 -23.00
N GLY A 27 -16.65 8.84 -23.51
CA GLY A 27 -17.16 7.47 -23.37
C GLY A 27 -17.38 7.07 -21.91
N ILE A 28 -16.42 7.38 -21.04
CA ILE A 28 -16.51 7.09 -19.61
C ILE A 28 -17.56 7.96 -18.91
N THR A 29 -17.67 9.23 -19.30
CA THR A 29 -18.62 10.16 -18.67
C THR A 29 -20.07 9.84 -19.03
N HIS A 30 -20.34 9.43 -20.28
CA HIS A 30 -21.69 9.15 -20.76
C HIS A 30 -22.19 7.75 -20.43
N TYR A 31 -21.31 6.75 -20.38
CA TYR A 31 -21.68 5.34 -20.21
C TYR A 31 -21.24 4.76 -18.86
N ALA A 32 -21.08 5.61 -17.83
CA ALA A 32 -20.59 5.19 -16.51
C ALA A 32 -21.42 4.05 -15.88
N ASP A 33 -22.70 3.96 -16.23
CA ASP A 33 -23.67 2.98 -15.77
C ASP A 33 -23.69 1.67 -16.59
N ILE A 34 -22.91 1.60 -17.68
CA ILE A 34 -22.80 0.44 -18.57
C ILE A 34 -21.40 -0.19 -18.44
N PRO A 35 -21.23 -1.23 -17.59
CA PRO A 35 -19.95 -1.92 -17.40
C PRO A 35 -19.35 -2.49 -18.68
N GLU A 36 -20.18 -2.83 -19.67
CA GLU A 36 -19.76 -3.39 -20.96
C GLU A 36 -18.95 -2.41 -21.80
N VAL A 37 -19.22 -1.11 -21.66
CA VAL A 37 -18.51 -0.04 -22.36
C VAL A 37 -17.35 0.48 -21.52
N THR A 38 -17.56 0.67 -20.22
CA THR A 38 -16.53 1.22 -19.33
C THR A 38 -15.40 0.25 -19.06
N THR A 39 -15.67 -1.05 -18.89
CA THR A 39 -14.63 -2.05 -18.57
C THR A 39 -13.54 -2.12 -19.66
N PRO A 40 -13.86 -2.23 -20.97
CA PRO A 40 -12.84 -2.20 -22.02
C PRO A 40 -12.02 -0.90 -22.05
N LEU A 41 -12.68 0.26 -21.87
CA LEU A 41 -12.02 1.56 -21.86
C LEU A 41 -11.04 1.68 -20.68
N LEU A 42 -11.47 1.29 -19.48
CA LEU A 42 -10.61 1.27 -18.30
C LEU A 42 -9.44 0.28 -18.47
N LYS A 43 -9.68 -0.90 -19.03
CA LYS A 43 -8.62 -1.88 -19.32
C LYS A 43 -7.62 -1.36 -20.36
N PHE A 44 -8.10 -0.67 -21.39
CA PHE A 44 -7.23 -0.01 -22.36
C PHE A 44 -6.32 1.00 -21.68
N MET A 45 -6.87 1.85 -20.80
CA MET A 45 -6.08 2.81 -20.04
C MET A 45 -5.09 2.14 -19.08
N ALA A 46 -5.51 1.08 -18.39
CA ALA A 46 -4.63 0.31 -17.51
C ALA A 46 -3.43 -0.26 -18.27
N GLU A 47 -3.65 -0.71 -19.50
CA GLU A 47 -2.59 -1.18 -20.38
C GLU A 47 -1.76 -0.02 -20.94
N LEU A 48 -2.37 1.13 -21.24
CA LEU A 48 -1.67 2.32 -21.73
C LEU A 48 -0.64 2.84 -20.72
N VAL A 49 -0.95 2.82 -19.43
CA VAL A 49 -0.04 3.29 -18.36
C VAL A 49 0.93 2.22 -17.84
N LEU A 50 0.83 0.97 -18.32
CA LEU A 50 1.70 -0.10 -17.83
C LEU A 50 3.12 0.05 -18.38
N ASN A 51 4.12 0.36 -17.56
CA ASN A 51 5.52 0.43 -18.03
C ASN A 51 6.16 -0.97 -18.20
N LYS A 52 5.63 -1.78 -19.12
CA LYS A 52 6.25 -3.06 -19.50
C LYS A 52 7.47 -2.79 -20.37
N THR A 53 8.58 -3.51 -20.11
CA THR A 53 9.82 -3.45 -20.90
C THR A 53 10.37 -2.03 -21.10
N GLN A 54 10.21 -1.14 -20.11
CA GLN A 54 10.66 0.26 -20.17
C GLN A 54 10.12 1.05 -21.37
N ARG A 55 8.92 0.70 -21.87
CA ARG A 55 8.30 1.37 -23.02
C ARG A 55 7.86 2.82 -22.72
N LEU A 56 7.62 3.15 -21.45
CA LEU A 56 7.26 4.49 -20.97
C LEU A 56 8.48 5.30 -20.53
N ASN A 57 9.63 5.09 -21.16
CA ASN A 57 10.82 5.89 -20.90
C ASN A 57 10.78 7.16 -21.76
N PHE A 58 10.16 8.23 -21.25
CA PHE A 58 10.18 9.54 -21.88
C PHE A 58 11.53 10.24 -21.62
N GLU A 59 11.97 11.10 -22.54
CA GLU A 59 13.12 11.97 -22.27
C GLU A 59 12.82 12.92 -21.12
N TYR A 60 13.82 13.24 -20.29
CA TYR A 60 13.67 14.15 -19.14
C TYR A 60 13.15 15.55 -19.52
N SER A 61 13.36 15.97 -20.76
CA SER A 61 12.85 17.23 -21.34
C SER A 61 11.42 17.12 -21.89
N SER A 62 10.84 15.92 -21.94
CA SER A 62 9.55 15.69 -22.58
C SER A 62 8.39 15.85 -21.58
N PRO A 63 7.37 16.68 -21.87
CA PRO A 63 6.19 16.81 -21.03
C PRO A 63 5.25 15.59 -21.13
N ASN A 64 5.54 14.62 -22.00
CA ASN A 64 4.63 13.53 -22.34
C ASN A 64 4.22 12.66 -21.15
N GLY A 65 5.11 12.43 -20.19
CA GLY A 65 4.78 11.71 -18.97
C GLY A 65 3.73 12.44 -18.14
N ILE A 66 3.94 13.75 -17.93
CA ILE A 66 3.02 14.62 -17.17
C ILE A 66 1.67 14.67 -17.88
N LEU A 67 1.65 14.85 -19.20
CA LEU A 67 0.43 14.88 -20.01
C LEU A 67 -0.35 13.57 -19.93
N LEU A 68 0.34 12.43 -20.03
CA LEU A 68 -0.27 11.11 -19.87
C LEU A 68 -0.91 10.97 -18.49
N PHE A 69 -0.20 11.35 -17.42
CA PHE A 69 -0.75 11.28 -16.06
C PHE A 69 -1.95 12.21 -15.86
N ARG A 70 -1.95 13.41 -16.45
CA ARG A 70 -3.10 14.32 -16.41
C ARG A 70 -4.34 13.71 -17.05
N GLU A 71 -4.20 13.04 -18.19
CA GLU A 71 -5.33 12.34 -18.83
C GLU A 71 -5.82 11.15 -17.98
N VAL A 72 -4.90 10.42 -17.33
CA VAL A 72 -5.23 9.34 -16.40
C VAL A 72 -6.01 9.87 -15.19
N SER A 73 -5.56 10.98 -14.61
CA SER A 73 -6.23 11.65 -13.49
C SER A 73 -7.65 12.08 -13.87
N LYS A 74 -7.82 12.81 -14.99
CA LYS A 74 -9.14 13.23 -15.48
C LYS A 74 -10.10 12.05 -15.64
N LEU A 75 -9.59 10.94 -16.19
CA LEU A 75 -10.36 9.74 -16.42
C LEU A 75 -10.81 9.05 -15.13
N ILE A 76 -9.89 8.92 -14.15
CA ILE A 76 -10.20 8.36 -12.83
C ILE A 76 -11.21 9.25 -12.10
N VAL A 77 -11.03 10.57 -12.13
CA VAL A 77 -11.96 11.53 -11.50
C VAL A 77 -13.35 11.48 -12.14
N ALA A 78 -13.42 11.46 -13.48
CA ALA A 78 -14.69 11.38 -14.20
C ALA A 78 -15.44 10.07 -13.91
N TYR A 79 -14.74 8.94 -13.95
CA TYR A 79 -15.35 7.64 -13.62
C TYR A 79 -15.75 7.56 -12.15
N GLY A 80 -14.83 7.90 -11.24
CA GLY A 80 -15.02 7.81 -9.79
C GLY A 80 -16.18 8.67 -9.28
N SER A 81 -16.31 9.90 -9.79
CA SER A 81 -17.40 10.80 -9.40
C SER A 81 -18.78 10.29 -9.82
N ARG A 82 -18.85 9.48 -10.89
CA ARG A 82 -20.11 8.89 -11.38
C ARG A 82 -20.40 7.56 -10.72
N ILE A 83 -19.41 6.68 -10.57
CA ILE A 83 -19.62 5.35 -9.99
C ILE A 83 -20.02 5.42 -8.50
N LEU A 84 -19.61 6.47 -7.80
CA LEU A 84 -19.98 6.70 -6.41
C LEU A 84 -21.44 7.15 -6.23
N THR A 85 -22.02 7.82 -7.22
CA THR A 85 -23.41 8.30 -7.16
C THR A 85 -24.42 7.28 -7.68
N LEU A 86 -23.96 6.21 -8.36
CA LEU A 86 -24.84 5.16 -8.86
C LEU A 86 -25.47 4.36 -7.71
N PRO A 87 -26.76 4.00 -7.82
CA PRO A 87 -27.45 3.21 -6.81
C PRO A 87 -26.88 1.79 -6.75
N ASN A 88 -26.90 1.20 -5.56
CA ASN A 88 -26.46 -0.17 -5.35
C ASN A 88 -27.42 -1.14 -6.06
N LYS A 89 -26.90 -1.87 -7.07
CA LYS A 89 -27.65 -2.91 -7.81
C LYS A 89 -27.42 -4.29 -7.17
N ALA A 90 -28.27 -5.26 -7.49
CA ALA A 90 -28.15 -6.64 -6.99
C ALA A 90 -26.77 -7.27 -7.33
N ASP A 91 -26.21 -6.98 -8.51
CA ASP A 91 -24.82 -7.35 -8.86
C ASP A 91 -23.87 -6.17 -8.66
N MET A 92 -23.48 -5.96 -7.40
CA MET A 92 -22.50 -4.95 -6.98
C MET A 92 -21.11 -5.18 -7.59
N TYR A 93 -20.74 -6.45 -7.82
CA TYR A 93 -19.42 -6.80 -8.33
C TYR A 93 -19.24 -6.29 -9.77
N THR A 94 -20.14 -6.69 -10.67
CA THR A 94 -20.04 -6.32 -12.09
C THR A 94 -20.29 -4.84 -12.30
N SER A 95 -21.23 -4.27 -11.54
CA SER A 95 -21.65 -2.88 -11.72
C SER A 95 -20.67 -1.86 -11.14
N LYS A 96 -20.01 -2.18 -10.02
CA LYS A 96 -19.23 -1.21 -9.22
C LYS A 96 -17.81 -1.69 -8.96
N TYR A 97 -17.65 -2.82 -8.27
CA TYR A 97 -16.33 -3.23 -7.75
C TYR A 97 -15.32 -3.57 -8.83
N LYS A 98 -15.76 -4.18 -9.93
CA LYS A 98 -14.89 -4.51 -11.06
C LYS A 98 -14.29 -3.26 -11.69
N GLY A 99 -15.08 -2.22 -11.94
CA GLY A 99 -14.57 -0.96 -12.49
C GLY A 99 -13.64 -0.23 -11.52
N ILE A 100 -14.01 -0.18 -10.24
CA ILE A 100 -13.14 0.39 -9.19
C ILE A 100 -11.80 -0.36 -9.13
N SER A 101 -11.80 -1.69 -9.19
CA SER A 101 -10.56 -2.48 -9.19
C SER A 101 -9.64 -2.17 -10.37
N ILE A 102 -10.21 -1.82 -11.53
CA ILE A 102 -9.41 -1.42 -12.69
C ILE A 102 -8.89 0.01 -12.51
N CYS A 103 -9.66 0.93 -11.94
CA CYS A 103 -9.18 2.27 -11.59
C CYS A 103 -8.00 2.23 -10.60
N LEU A 104 -8.09 1.39 -9.57
CA LEU A 104 -6.99 1.15 -8.64
C LEU A 104 -5.75 0.67 -9.38
N LEU A 105 -5.92 -0.32 -10.27
CA LEU A 105 -4.83 -0.84 -11.08
C LEU A 105 -4.21 0.22 -12.02
N ILE A 106 -5.02 1.09 -12.63
CA ILE A 106 -4.54 2.21 -13.47
C ILE A 106 -3.65 3.11 -12.63
N LEU A 107 -4.12 3.55 -11.46
CA LEU A 107 -3.40 4.49 -10.61
C LEU A 107 -2.12 3.87 -10.04
N THR A 108 -2.17 2.62 -9.55
CA THR A 108 -0.98 1.87 -9.11
C THR A 108 0.09 1.83 -10.20
N ARG A 109 -0.28 1.49 -11.43
CA ARG A 109 0.66 1.43 -12.57
C ARG A 109 1.21 2.80 -12.94
N ALA A 110 0.40 3.84 -12.82
CA ALA A 110 0.83 5.21 -13.09
C ALA A 110 1.82 5.72 -12.04
N MET A 111 1.59 5.41 -10.75
CA MET A 111 2.47 5.79 -9.64
C MET A 111 3.79 4.99 -9.67
N SER A 112 3.71 3.67 -9.83
CA SER A 112 4.89 2.78 -9.85
C SER A 112 5.61 2.72 -11.20
N GLY A 113 5.13 3.44 -12.23
CA GLY A 113 5.65 3.36 -13.60
C GLY A 113 6.93 4.16 -13.85
N SER A 114 7.32 5.03 -12.91
CA SER A 114 8.52 5.89 -12.94
C SER A 114 8.67 6.77 -14.20
N PHE A 115 7.58 7.04 -14.92
CA PHE A 115 7.58 7.88 -16.13
C PHE A 115 7.18 9.34 -15.86
N VAL A 116 6.86 9.68 -14.60
CA VAL A 116 6.57 11.05 -14.14
C VAL A 116 7.25 11.28 -12.80
N ASN A 117 7.85 12.45 -12.64
CA ASN A 117 8.23 12.96 -11.32
C ASN A 117 7.03 13.71 -10.73
N PHE A 118 6.42 13.14 -9.69
CA PHE A 118 5.22 13.69 -9.09
C PHE A 118 5.43 15.01 -8.33
N GLY A 119 6.65 15.31 -7.88
CA GLY A 119 6.97 16.59 -7.24
C GLY A 119 6.75 17.79 -8.17
N ILE A 120 6.75 17.56 -9.49
CA ILE A 120 6.43 18.59 -10.48
C ILE A 120 5.00 19.10 -10.33
N PHE A 121 4.03 18.25 -9.99
CA PHE A 121 2.64 18.68 -9.80
C PHE A 121 2.51 19.66 -8.64
N GLU A 122 3.21 19.42 -7.54
CA GLU A 122 3.24 20.32 -6.39
C GLU A 122 3.91 21.66 -6.73
N LEU A 123 5.04 21.63 -7.45
CA LEU A 123 5.78 22.84 -7.86
C LEU A 123 4.97 23.76 -8.79
N TYR A 124 4.14 23.19 -9.66
CA TYR A 124 3.30 23.96 -10.60
C TYR A 124 1.86 24.17 -10.10
N GLY A 125 1.52 23.72 -8.89
CA GLY A 125 0.16 23.81 -8.35
C GLY A 125 -0.89 23.01 -9.12
N ASP A 126 -0.48 21.97 -9.86
CA ASP A 126 -1.39 21.10 -10.61
C ASP A 126 -1.97 20.03 -9.67
N ARG A 127 -3.29 20.07 -9.53
CA ARG A 127 -4.04 19.19 -8.61
C ARG A 127 -4.30 17.79 -9.15
N ALA A 128 -3.85 17.44 -10.37
CA ALA A 128 -4.17 16.17 -11.01
C ALA A 128 -3.85 14.94 -10.13
N LEU A 129 -2.72 14.93 -9.42
CA LEU A 129 -2.38 13.82 -8.52
C LEU A 129 -3.31 13.75 -7.31
N VAL A 130 -3.48 14.88 -6.62
CA VAL A 130 -4.31 14.96 -5.40
C VAL A 130 -5.76 14.60 -5.71
N ASP A 131 -6.33 15.15 -6.78
CA ASP A 131 -7.72 14.88 -7.15
C ASP A 131 -7.94 13.40 -7.53
N ALA A 132 -6.95 12.77 -8.18
CA ALA A 132 -6.98 11.34 -8.50
C ALA A 132 -6.86 10.45 -7.25
N LEU A 133 -6.02 10.84 -6.28
CA LEU A 133 -5.90 10.14 -5.01
C LEU A 133 -7.18 10.29 -4.17
N ASP A 134 -7.72 11.50 -4.04
CA ASP A 134 -8.94 11.80 -3.29
C ASP A 134 -10.13 10.98 -3.77
N ILE A 135 -10.39 10.96 -5.07
CA ILE A 135 -11.50 10.18 -5.62
C ILE A 135 -11.26 8.67 -5.47
N THR A 136 -10.00 8.23 -5.54
CA THR A 136 -9.65 6.82 -5.36
C THR A 136 -9.84 6.37 -3.93
N VAL A 137 -9.45 7.19 -2.95
CA VAL A 137 -9.74 6.97 -1.52
C VAL A 137 -11.26 6.86 -1.30
N LYS A 138 -12.05 7.77 -1.86
CA LYS A 138 -13.52 7.69 -1.77
C LYS A 138 -14.09 6.42 -2.40
N MET A 139 -13.53 5.97 -3.53
CA MET A 139 -13.91 4.71 -4.16
C MET A 139 -13.62 3.50 -3.29
N ILE A 140 -12.44 3.41 -2.67
CA ILE A 140 -12.10 2.28 -1.80
C ILE A 140 -12.93 2.25 -0.52
N LEU A 141 -13.24 3.42 0.08
CA LEU A 141 -14.10 3.52 1.25
C LEU A 141 -15.56 3.11 0.96
N SER A 142 -15.97 3.13 -0.31
CA SER A 142 -17.32 2.70 -0.72
C SER A 142 -17.51 1.19 -0.79
N ILE A 143 -16.42 0.40 -0.66
CA ILE A 143 -16.46 -1.06 -0.71
C ILE A 143 -16.32 -1.61 0.71
N PRO A 144 -17.31 -2.36 1.23
CA PRO A 144 -17.18 -3.04 2.51
C PRO A 144 -15.98 -3.98 2.55
N LEU A 145 -15.27 -4.02 3.69
CA LEU A 145 -14.08 -4.86 3.84
C LEU A 145 -14.35 -6.35 3.57
N ALA A 146 -15.52 -6.84 3.96
CA ALA A 146 -15.94 -8.22 3.68
C ALA A 146 -15.99 -8.52 2.17
N ASP A 147 -16.48 -7.57 1.36
CA ASP A 147 -16.55 -7.71 -0.09
C ASP A 147 -15.18 -7.66 -0.75
N ILE A 148 -14.25 -6.85 -0.21
CA ILE A 148 -12.87 -6.81 -0.68
C ILE A 148 -12.26 -8.21 -0.62
N PHE A 149 -12.36 -8.88 0.52
CA PHE A 149 -11.82 -10.23 0.71
C PHE A 149 -12.62 -11.32 -0.03
N ALA A 150 -13.93 -11.16 -0.19
CA ALA A 150 -14.75 -12.07 -0.99
C ALA A 150 -14.33 -12.08 -2.46
N PHE A 151 -13.99 -10.92 -3.02
CA PHE A 151 -13.60 -10.78 -4.43
C PHE A 151 -12.08 -10.67 -4.60
N ARG A 152 -11.39 -11.80 -4.77
CA ARG A 152 -9.91 -11.87 -4.88
C ARG A 152 -9.26 -10.89 -5.87
N LYS A 153 -9.91 -10.58 -7.01
CA LYS A 153 -9.40 -9.58 -7.97
C LYS A 153 -9.45 -8.16 -7.43
N VAL A 154 -10.48 -7.84 -6.63
CA VAL A 154 -10.62 -6.54 -5.96
C VAL A 154 -9.59 -6.44 -4.85
N ALA A 155 -9.45 -7.46 -4.00
CA ALA A 155 -8.39 -7.51 -2.98
C ALA A 155 -7.00 -7.29 -3.59
N ALA A 156 -6.66 -8.02 -4.66
CA ALA A 156 -5.35 -7.88 -5.30
C ALA A 156 -5.09 -6.46 -5.85
N ALA A 157 -6.10 -5.79 -6.39
CA ALA A 157 -5.98 -4.41 -6.86
C ALA A 157 -5.91 -3.40 -5.69
N TYR A 158 -6.70 -3.63 -4.65
CA TYR A 158 -6.77 -2.82 -3.44
C TYR A 158 -5.44 -2.79 -2.70
N PHE A 159 -4.89 -3.95 -2.35
CA PHE A 159 -3.63 -4.02 -1.60
C PHE A 159 -2.42 -3.59 -2.44
N ALA A 160 -2.44 -3.81 -3.76
CA ALA A 160 -1.42 -3.26 -4.64
C ALA A 160 -1.47 -1.72 -4.75
N PHE A 161 -2.66 -1.13 -4.66
CA PHE A 161 -2.81 0.31 -4.58
C PHE A 161 -2.30 0.86 -3.24
N LEU A 162 -2.70 0.26 -2.11
CA LEU A 162 -2.22 0.71 -0.80
C LEU A 162 -0.69 0.58 -0.67
N ASP A 163 -0.12 -0.53 -1.11
CA ASP A 163 1.33 -0.73 -1.18
C ASP A 163 2.04 0.43 -1.91
N SER A 164 1.60 0.74 -3.14
CA SER A 164 2.16 1.84 -3.93
C SER A 164 1.91 3.23 -3.31
N LEU A 165 0.76 3.43 -2.68
CA LEU A 165 0.38 4.66 -1.99
C LEU A 165 1.29 4.94 -0.78
N PHE A 166 1.50 3.95 0.08
CA PHE A 166 2.38 4.06 1.25
C PHE A 166 3.86 4.16 0.87
N SER A 167 4.25 3.57 -0.27
CA SER A 167 5.64 3.62 -0.74
C SER A 167 6.02 4.95 -1.36
N ASN A 168 5.13 5.54 -2.17
CA ASN A 168 5.47 6.69 -3.01
C ASN A 168 4.82 8.00 -2.57
N HIS A 169 3.71 7.93 -1.85
CA HIS A 169 2.85 9.09 -1.54
C HIS A 169 2.37 9.06 -0.08
N LEU A 170 3.25 8.65 0.84
CA LEU A 170 2.92 8.58 2.27
C LEU A 170 2.50 9.93 2.86
N SER A 171 3.08 11.03 2.37
CA SER A 171 2.69 12.40 2.75
C SER A 171 1.20 12.66 2.53
N PHE A 172 0.62 12.14 1.45
CA PHE A 172 -0.81 12.22 1.19
C PHE A 172 -1.61 11.42 2.23
N VAL A 173 -1.20 10.19 2.53
CA VAL A 173 -1.86 9.34 3.55
C VAL A 173 -1.88 10.02 4.92
N LEU A 174 -0.78 10.67 5.29
CA LEU A 174 -0.65 11.41 6.55
C LEU A 174 -1.43 12.74 6.57
N SER A 175 -1.95 13.18 5.42
CA SER A 175 -2.82 14.36 5.32
C SER A 175 -4.32 14.02 5.39
N LEU A 176 -4.67 12.73 5.36
CA LEU A 176 -6.04 12.26 5.49
C LEU A 176 -6.59 12.54 6.89
N ASP A 177 -7.91 12.63 7.00
CA ASP A 177 -8.57 12.72 8.29
C ASP A 177 -8.38 11.44 9.12
N LYS A 178 -8.46 11.57 10.45
CA LYS A 178 -8.22 10.48 11.39
C LYS A 178 -9.06 9.23 11.11
N THR A 179 -10.33 9.40 10.71
CA THR A 179 -11.23 8.26 10.51
C THR A 179 -10.84 7.47 9.26
N THR A 180 -10.52 8.17 8.17
CA THR A 180 -10.04 7.56 6.93
C THR A 180 -8.68 6.90 7.13
N PHE A 181 -7.74 7.57 7.82
CA PHE A 181 -6.42 7.01 8.11
C PHE A 181 -6.54 5.70 8.91
N MET A 182 -7.29 5.71 10.01
CA MET A 182 -7.50 4.53 10.86
C MET A 182 -8.16 3.39 10.09
N HIS A 183 -9.12 3.70 9.21
CA HIS A 183 -9.75 2.69 8.35
C HIS A 183 -8.72 2.06 7.40
N VAL A 184 -7.96 2.88 6.66
CA VAL A 184 -6.95 2.41 5.71
C VAL A 184 -5.90 1.55 6.41
N VAL A 185 -5.32 2.01 7.52
CA VAL A 185 -4.30 1.26 8.27
C VAL A 185 -4.91 0.00 8.90
N GLY A 186 -6.16 0.04 9.37
CA GLY A 186 -6.88 -1.14 9.87
C GLY A 186 -7.14 -2.21 8.79
N THR A 187 -7.31 -1.81 7.53
CA THR A 187 -7.40 -2.78 6.43
C THR A 187 -6.06 -3.48 6.15
N LEU A 188 -4.93 -2.80 6.36
CA LEU A 188 -3.60 -3.42 6.25
C LEU A 188 -3.40 -4.51 7.31
N GLU A 189 -3.85 -4.26 8.55
CA GLU A 189 -3.85 -5.27 9.61
C GLU A 189 -4.65 -6.52 9.19
N SER A 190 -5.83 -6.32 8.60
CA SER A 190 -6.65 -7.42 8.08
C SER A 190 -5.97 -8.13 6.91
N GLY A 191 -5.25 -7.39 6.06
CA GLY A 191 -4.46 -7.92 4.94
C GLY A 191 -3.28 -8.79 5.37
N LEU A 192 -2.65 -8.50 6.53
CA LEU A 192 -1.59 -9.35 7.08
C LEU A 192 -2.07 -10.79 7.34
N LYS A 193 -3.32 -10.92 7.81
CA LYS A 193 -3.98 -12.20 8.13
C LYS A 193 -4.53 -12.93 6.90
N ASP A 194 -4.54 -12.32 5.71
CA ASP A 194 -5.06 -12.96 4.50
C ASP A 194 -4.19 -14.16 4.11
N SER A 195 -4.81 -15.21 3.56
CA SER A 195 -4.13 -16.43 3.13
C SER A 195 -3.16 -16.22 1.95
N SER A 196 -3.32 -15.13 1.18
CA SER A 196 -2.44 -14.83 0.06
C SER A 196 -1.14 -14.22 0.55
N GLU A 197 -0.02 -14.92 0.33
CA GLU A 197 1.33 -14.42 0.62
C GLU A 197 1.56 -13.04 0.01
N LYS A 198 1.09 -12.81 -1.22
CA LYS A 198 1.23 -11.52 -1.89
C LYS A 198 0.53 -10.38 -1.13
N ILE A 199 -0.73 -10.57 -0.71
CA ILE A 199 -1.48 -9.54 0.01
C ILE A 199 -0.85 -9.27 1.39
N SER A 200 -0.44 -10.33 2.08
CA SER A 200 0.25 -10.25 3.36
C SER A 200 1.56 -9.47 3.23
N SER A 201 2.39 -9.77 2.23
CA SER A 201 3.65 -9.05 1.96
C SER A 201 3.43 -7.58 1.60
N GLN A 202 2.42 -7.28 0.76
CA GLN A 202 2.07 -5.90 0.40
C GLN A 202 1.60 -5.09 1.62
N SER A 203 0.84 -5.73 2.51
CA SER A 203 0.40 -5.11 3.76
C SER A 203 1.57 -4.86 4.70
N ALA A 204 2.48 -5.83 4.83
CA ALA A 204 3.69 -5.71 5.63
C ALA A 204 4.61 -4.60 5.12
N TYR A 205 4.79 -4.47 3.80
CA TYR A 205 5.60 -3.41 3.21
C TYR A 205 5.01 -2.01 3.43
N ALA A 206 3.69 -1.86 3.27
CA ALA A 206 3.01 -0.61 3.58
C ALA A 206 3.18 -0.20 5.06
N ILE A 207 3.08 -1.17 5.98
CA ILE A 207 3.30 -0.96 7.42
C ILE A 207 4.78 -0.62 7.70
N ASP A 208 5.74 -1.31 7.08
CA ASP A 208 7.18 -1.02 7.19
C ASP A 208 7.49 0.42 6.74
N ASN A 209 6.92 0.88 5.63
CA ASN A 209 7.10 2.25 5.15
C ASN A 209 6.52 3.28 6.12
N LEU A 210 5.31 3.05 6.65
CA LEU A 210 4.72 3.92 7.66
C LEU A 210 5.59 3.99 8.92
N ALA A 211 6.03 2.83 9.42
CA ALA A 211 6.83 2.70 10.61
C ALA A 211 8.22 3.32 10.46
N THR A 212 8.86 3.10 9.31
CA THR A 212 10.15 3.70 8.96
C THR A 212 10.04 5.22 8.94
N PHE A 213 9.02 5.75 8.27
CA PHE A 213 8.79 7.19 8.20
C PHE A 213 8.59 7.78 9.60
N TYR A 214 7.78 7.12 10.43
CA TYR A 214 7.56 7.51 11.81
C TYR A 214 8.88 7.55 12.58
N PHE A 215 9.66 6.47 12.55
CA PHE A 215 10.94 6.37 13.26
C PHE A 215 11.92 7.46 12.84
N THR A 216 12.11 7.67 11.53
CA THR A 216 13.03 8.68 11.01
C THR A 216 12.63 10.10 11.40
N HIS A 217 11.33 10.44 11.31
CA HIS A 217 10.89 11.82 11.49
C HIS A 217 10.55 12.19 12.94
N VAL A 218 10.08 11.24 13.75
CA VAL A 218 9.68 11.49 15.14
C VAL A 218 10.74 11.02 16.13
N THR A 219 11.25 9.79 15.98
CA THR A 219 12.20 9.20 16.94
C THR A 219 13.62 9.73 16.74
N VAL A 220 14.09 9.83 15.50
CA VAL A 220 15.44 10.34 15.18
C VAL A 220 15.44 11.87 15.02
N GLY A 221 14.28 12.47 14.69
CA GLY A 221 14.12 13.94 14.62
C GLY A 221 14.72 14.58 13.37
N GLU A 222 14.95 13.83 12.28
CA GLU A 222 15.69 14.31 11.10
C GLU A 222 14.95 15.38 10.27
N SER A 223 13.65 15.61 10.49
CA SER A 223 12.97 16.76 9.87
C SER A 223 11.77 17.28 10.66
N VAL A 224 12.01 18.28 11.50
CA VAL A 224 10.97 18.93 12.31
C VAL A 224 10.09 19.90 11.48
N ASN A 225 10.46 20.21 10.23
CA ASN A 225 9.85 21.30 9.45
C ASN A 225 8.86 20.89 8.33
N SER A 226 8.50 19.60 8.20
CA SER A 226 7.50 19.18 7.20
C SER A 226 6.10 19.06 7.83
N LEU A 227 5.05 19.46 7.10
CA LEU A 227 3.66 19.29 7.53
C LEU A 227 3.34 17.82 7.86
N ALA A 228 3.94 16.89 7.10
CA ALA A 228 3.85 15.46 7.36
C ALA A 228 4.43 15.08 8.73
N ALA A 229 5.59 15.62 9.13
CA ALA A 229 6.19 15.34 10.43
C ALA A 229 5.31 15.82 11.60
N HIS A 230 4.67 16.99 11.46
CA HIS A 230 3.70 17.48 12.46
C HIS A 230 2.46 16.59 12.56
N ASN A 231 1.91 16.15 11.42
CA ASN A 231 0.78 15.22 11.42
C ASN A 231 1.13 13.87 12.07
N VAL A 232 2.36 13.38 11.86
CA VAL A 232 2.82 12.10 12.39
C VAL A 232 3.02 12.13 13.91
N ALA A 233 3.55 13.23 14.46
CA ALA A 233 3.72 13.36 15.90
C ALA A 233 2.37 13.25 16.65
N GLY A 234 1.31 13.87 16.11
CA GLY A 234 -0.05 13.78 16.67
C GLY A 234 -0.73 12.41 16.48
N LEU A 235 -0.34 11.65 15.46
CA LEU A 235 -0.88 10.30 15.22
C LEU A 235 -0.41 9.27 16.25
N THR A 236 0.72 9.49 16.93
CA THR A 236 1.29 8.51 17.86
C THR A 236 0.40 8.17 19.03
N SER A 237 -0.08 9.19 19.76
CA SER A 237 -0.94 8.99 20.93
C SER A 237 -2.28 8.41 20.51
N ASP A 238 -2.77 8.84 19.37
CA ASP A 238 -4.09 8.55 18.86
C ASP A 238 -4.19 7.19 18.16
N CYS A 239 -3.06 6.67 17.67
CA CYS A 239 -2.94 5.40 16.95
C CYS A 239 -2.12 4.35 17.71
N ALA A 240 -1.67 4.62 18.95
CA ALA A 240 -0.87 3.71 19.76
C ALA A 240 -1.51 2.32 19.89
N GLU A 241 -2.83 2.26 20.13
CA GLU A 241 -3.57 1.00 20.20
C GLU A 241 -3.57 0.24 18.86
N LEU A 242 -3.73 0.96 17.74
CA LEU A 242 -3.71 0.36 16.40
C LEU A 242 -2.33 -0.20 16.07
N PHE A 243 -1.27 0.56 16.36
CA PHE A 243 0.11 0.11 16.16
C PHE A 243 0.46 -1.09 17.03
N SER A 244 0.03 -1.09 18.29
CA SER A 244 0.17 -2.23 19.19
C SER A 244 -0.53 -3.48 18.65
N ARG A 245 -1.77 -3.33 18.16
CA ARG A 245 -2.55 -4.42 17.57
C ARG A 245 -1.94 -4.96 16.27
N ILE A 246 -1.38 -4.09 15.44
CA ILE A 246 -0.64 -4.47 14.23
C ILE A 246 0.63 -5.23 14.58
N LEU A 247 1.43 -4.74 15.53
CA LEU A 247 2.64 -5.43 15.97
C LEU A 247 2.33 -6.82 16.53
N LYS A 248 1.28 -6.92 17.35
CA LYS A 248 0.78 -8.22 17.83
C LYS A 248 0.40 -9.14 16.67
N THR A 249 -0.38 -8.65 15.71
CA THR A 249 -0.78 -9.41 14.51
C THR A 249 0.42 -9.90 13.71
N LEU A 250 1.45 -9.06 13.52
CA LEU A 250 2.68 -9.45 12.81
C LEU A 250 3.40 -10.61 13.51
N PHE A 251 3.54 -10.56 14.84
CA PHE A 251 4.12 -11.67 15.60
C PHE A 251 3.24 -12.93 15.53
N GLU A 252 1.92 -12.81 15.65
CA GLU A 252 1.01 -13.95 15.52
C GLU A 252 1.16 -14.63 14.15
N VAL A 253 1.17 -13.85 13.05
CA VAL A 253 1.38 -14.37 11.70
C VAL A 253 2.72 -15.11 11.60
N VAL A 254 3.82 -14.54 12.11
CA VAL A 254 5.14 -15.19 12.06
C VAL A 254 5.21 -16.45 12.93
N ILE A 255 4.54 -16.45 14.09
CA ILE A 255 4.59 -17.56 15.04
C ILE A 255 3.73 -18.75 14.58
N PHE A 256 2.53 -18.47 14.06
CA PHE A 256 1.54 -19.50 13.77
C PHE A 256 1.55 -19.94 12.30
N GLU A 257 2.10 -19.15 11.39
CA GLU A 257 2.03 -19.43 9.96
C GLU A 257 3.44 -19.50 9.35
N ASP A 258 3.81 -20.69 8.88
CA ASP A 258 5.07 -20.90 8.15
C ASP A 258 4.92 -20.42 6.70
N ARG A 259 5.06 -19.10 6.49
CA ARG A 259 4.92 -18.44 5.20
C ARG A 259 6.29 -18.09 4.59
N GLY A 260 6.39 -18.12 3.26
CA GLY A 260 7.60 -17.73 2.51
C GLY A 260 7.99 -16.25 2.64
N ASN A 261 7.14 -15.41 3.22
CA ASN A 261 7.33 -13.96 3.30
C ASN A 261 7.92 -13.46 4.63
N GLN A 262 8.54 -14.34 5.44
CA GLN A 262 9.20 -13.99 6.70
C GLN A 262 10.14 -12.79 6.59
N TRP A 263 10.86 -12.63 5.47
CA TRP A 263 11.75 -11.49 5.25
C TRP A 263 11.03 -10.14 5.19
N THR A 264 9.81 -10.08 4.68
CA THR A 264 9.02 -8.83 4.65
C THR A 264 8.40 -8.54 6.00
N LEU A 265 7.89 -9.57 6.67
CA LEU A 265 7.29 -9.46 8.00
C LEU A 265 8.32 -9.05 9.05
N SER A 266 9.54 -9.59 8.99
CA SER A 266 10.62 -9.23 9.91
C SER A 266 10.96 -7.75 9.88
N ARG A 267 10.99 -7.14 8.69
CA ARG A 267 11.28 -5.72 8.52
C ARG A 267 10.18 -4.86 9.11
N ALA A 268 8.92 -5.20 8.84
CA ALA A 268 7.77 -4.52 9.41
C ALA A 268 7.77 -4.61 10.94
N ILE A 269 8.07 -5.79 11.51
CA ILE A 269 8.18 -5.99 12.96
C ILE A 269 9.28 -5.10 13.54
N LEU A 270 10.50 -5.12 12.97
CA LEU A 270 11.61 -4.32 13.49
C LEU A 270 11.26 -2.83 13.45
N SER A 271 10.78 -2.33 12.31
CA SER A 271 10.40 -0.93 12.18
C SER A 271 9.32 -0.52 13.17
N MET A 272 8.30 -1.36 13.39
CA MET A 272 7.27 -1.12 14.40
C MET A 272 7.82 -1.14 15.83
N MET A 273 8.72 -2.07 16.16
CA MET A 273 9.35 -2.15 17.49
C MET A 273 10.16 -0.89 17.81
N LEU A 274 10.85 -0.32 16.82
CA LEU A 274 11.67 0.87 17.01
C LEU A 274 10.85 2.16 17.17
N ILE A 275 9.56 2.17 16.81
CA ILE A 275 8.66 3.30 17.08
C ILE A 275 8.49 3.52 18.59
N SER A 276 8.31 2.45 19.36
CA SER A 276 8.06 2.51 20.80
C SER A 276 8.47 1.22 21.49
N GLU A 277 9.49 1.30 22.35
CA GLU A 277 9.95 0.19 23.19
C GLU A 277 8.87 -0.22 24.21
N GLU A 278 8.09 0.75 24.71
CA GLU A 278 6.95 0.50 25.60
C GLU A 278 5.87 -0.34 24.90
N MET A 279 5.52 0.01 23.66
CA MET A 279 4.59 -0.77 22.85
C MET A 279 5.08 -2.21 22.67
N PHE A 280 6.35 -2.40 22.33
CA PHE A 280 6.92 -3.74 22.19
C PHE A 280 6.85 -4.54 23.50
N THR A 281 7.19 -3.92 24.63
CA THR A 281 7.12 -4.56 25.95
C THR A 281 5.69 -5.00 26.29
N ASN A 282 4.71 -4.13 26.03
CA ASN A 282 3.31 -4.44 26.23
C ASN A 282 2.81 -5.57 25.31
N VAL A 283 3.19 -5.56 24.03
CA VAL A 283 2.85 -6.64 23.09
C VAL A 283 3.50 -7.96 23.51
N LYS A 284 4.78 -7.97 23.92
CA LYS A 284 5.47 -9.16 24.45
C LYS A 284 4.69 -9.76 25.63
N ALA A 285 4.25 -8.93 26.58
CA ALA A 285 3.46 -9.38 27.73
C ALA A 285 2.09 -9.96 27.31
N GLN A 286 1.39 -9.31 26.36
CA GLN A 286 0.12 -9.81 25.85
C GLN A 286 0.27 -11.15 25.14
N ILE A 287 1.30 -11.32 24.31
CA ILE A 287 1.56 -12.59 23.63
C ILE A 287 1.89 -13.67 24.66
N LEU A 288 2.77 -13.39 25.63
CA LEU A 288 3.08 -14.34 26.72
C LEU A 288 1.82 -14.80 27.46
N SER A 289 0.95 -13.86 27.84
CA SER A 289 -0.32 -14.19 28.53
C SER A 289 -1.28 -15.06 27.71
N SER A 290 -1.13 -15.08 26.38
CA SER A 290 -1.94 -15.90 25.48
C SER A 290 -1.47 -17.36 25.43
N TYR A 291 -0.29 -17.67 25.98
CA TYR A 291 0.28 -19.02 26.03
C TYR A 291 0.13 -19.67 27.41
N PRO A 292 0.17 -21.01 27.49
CA PRO A 292 0.28 -21.73 28.76
C PRO A 292 1.54 -21.33 29.56
N PRO A 293 1.46 -21.30 30.92
CA PRO A 293 2.54 -20.80 31.78
C PRO A 293 3.84 -21.59 31.66
N ASP A 294 3.76 -22.88 31.32
CA ASP A 294 4.90 -23.76 31.04
C ASP A 294 5.72 -23.33 29.81
N GLN A 295 5.13 -22.55 28.89
CA GLN A 295 5.80 -22.05 27.69
C GLN A 295 6.29 -20.61 27.83
N HIS A 296 5.91 -19.88 28.90
CA HIS A 296 6.26 -18.47 29.09
C HIS A 296 7.76 -18.24 29.15
N GLN A 297 8.48 -19.05 29.92
CA GLN A 297 9.93 -18.90 30.07
C GLN A 297 10.65 -19.11 28.73
N ARG A 298 10.21 -20.09 27.94
CA ARG A 298 10.76 -20.38 26.63
C ARG A 298 10.50 -19.25 25.65
N LEU A 299 9.25 -18.78 25.58
CA LEU A 299 8.87 -17.69 24.68
C LEU A 299 9.59 -16.39 25.04
N SER A 300 9.76 -16.10 26.33
CA SER A 300 10.56 -14.96 26.79
C SER A 300 12.01 -15.05 26.30
N LEU A 301 12.66 -16.21 26.45
CA LEU A 301 14.02 -16.43 25.94
C LEU A 301 14.13 -16.28 24.43
N CYS A 302 13.10 -16.68 23.66
CA CYS A 302 13.05 -16.45 22.22
C CYS A 302 13.00 -14.94 21.90
N PHE A 303 12.21 -14.15 22.63
CA PHE A 303 12.17 -12.70 22.46
C PHE A 303 13.50 -12.02 22.84
N ASP A 304 14.21 -12.55 23.85
CA ASP A 304 15.52 -12.00 24.23
C ASP A 304 16.58 -12.29 23.16
N LYS A 305 16.54 -13.50 22.56
CA LYS A 305 17.38 -13.86 21.41
C LYS A 305 17.06 -13.04 20.16
N LEU A 306 15.81 -12.62 19.99
CA LEU A 306 15.38 -11.82 18.84
C LEU A 306 16.16 -10.50 18.75
N MET A 307 16.42 -9.88 19.90
CA MET A 307 17.12 -8.58 20.01
C MET A 307 18.64 -8.69 20.14
N THR A 308 19.20 -9.91 20.07
CA THR A 308 20.66 -10.10 20.19
C THR A 308 21.39 -9.48 19.00
N ASP A 309 22.34 -8.57 19.28
CA ASP A 309 23.08 -7.76 18.31
C ASP A 309 22.21 -6.88 17.39
N VAL A 310 21.00 -6.53 17.83
CA VAL A 310 20.11 -5.62 17.07
C VAL A 310 20.24 -4.22 17.64
N SER A 311 20.64 -3.26 16.80
CA SER A 311 20.74 -1.84 17.17
C SER A 311 19.41 -1.10 16.99
N LEU A 312 19.32 0.11 17.56
CA LEU A 312 18.19 1.03 17.35
C LEU A 312 18.32 1.77 16.01
N SER A 313 18.39 1.03 14.90
CA SER A 313 18.57 1.59 13.55
C SER A 313 17.83 0.77 12.49
N LEU A 314 17.48 1.41 11.37
CA LEU A 314 16.80 0.78 10.23
C LEU A 314 17.71 0.55 9.01
N ASP A 315 19.02 0.50 9.23
CA ASP A 315 19.99 0.19 8.18
C ASP A 315 19.86 -1.26 7.71
N GLY A 316 20.35 -1.53 6.49
CA GLY A 316 20.22 -2.84 5.86
C GLY A 316 20.84 -3.97 6.67
N LYS A 317 22.01 -3.74 7.29
CA LYS A 317 22.71 -4.77 8.07
C LYS A 317 21.92 -5.15 9.32
N ASN A 318 21.38 -4.16 10.03
CA ASN A 318 20.57 -4.41 11.21
C ASN A 318 19.26 -5.15 10.87
N ARG A 319 18.59 -4.76 9.77
CA ARG A 319 17.39 -5.44 9.27
C ARG A 319 17.66 -6.89 8.88
N ASP A 320 18.78 -7.17 8.23
CA ASP A 320 19.17 -8.53 7.86
C ASP A 320 19.49 -9.38 9.09
N LYS A 321 20.18 -8.80 10.08
CA LYS A 321 20.49 -9.46 11.36
C LYS A 321 19.22 -9.79 12.14
N PHE A 322 18.28 -8.85 12.27
CA PHE A 322 16.98 -9.09 12.90
C PHE A 322 16.21 -10.20 12.17
N THR A 323 16.24 -10.21 10.83
CA THR A 323 15.60 -11.26 10.04
C THR A 323 16.21 -12.63 10.33
N GLN A 324 17.54 -12.74 10.46
CA GLN A 324 18.21 -13.99 10.84
C GLN A 324 17.84 -14.45 12.26
N ASN A 325 17.66 -13.50 13.20
CA ASN A 325 17.21 -13.83 14.54
C ASN A 325 15.74 -14.32 14.53
N LEU A 326 14.89 -13.69 13.70
CA LEU A 326 13.48 -14.06 13.56
C LEU A 326 13.28 -15.41 12.86
N THR A 327 14.10 -15.78 11.88
CA THR A 327 14.00 -17.14 11.28
C THR A 327 14.35 -18.24 12.29
N ARG A 328 15.17 -17.93 13.30
CA ARG A 328 15.47 -18.82 14.44
C ARG A 328 14.43 -18.71 15.57
N PHE A 329 13.51 -17.76 15.48
CA PHE A 329 12.43 -17.54 16.44
C PHE A 329 11.33 -18.57 16.20
N ASN A 330 11.52 -19.78 16.71
CA ASN A 330 10.51 -20.83 16.65
C ASN A 330 10.07 -21.24 18.06
N PRO A 331 8.97 -20.66 18.58
CA PRO A 331 8.45 -21.04 19.89
C PRO A 331 7.83 -22.44 19.90
N LEU A 332 7.50 -23.02 18.74
CA LEU A 332 6.83 -24.32 18.59
C LEU A 332 7.77 -25.51 18.29
N ALA A 333 9.04 -25.28 17.95
CA ALA A 333 10.00 -26.36 17.68
C ALA A 333 10.16 -27.29 18.90
N PRO A 334 10.17 -28.62 18.79
CA PRO A 334 10.59 -29.47 19.90
C PRO A 334 12.06 -29.18 20.26
N TYR A 335 12.44 -29.34 21.53
CA TYR A 335 13.82 -29.22 22.01
C TYR A 335 14.76 -30.02 21.09
N GLU A 336 15.49 -29.37 20.20
CA GLU A 336 16.74 -29.95 19.72
C GLU A 336 17.67 -29.98 20.91
N LYS A 337 17.90 -31.19 21.43
CA LYS A 337 18.97 -31.45 22.38
C LYS A 337 20.26 -30.97 21.72
N VAL A 338 20.75 -29.82 22.18
CA VAL A 338 22.13 -29.40 21.96
C VAL A 338 23.00 -30.54 22.48
N LYS A 339 23.63 -31.26 21.56
CA LYS A 339 24.74 -32.15 21.84
C LYS A 339 26.04 -31.39 21.67
#